data_AF-A0A9D5CSV1-F1
#
_entry.id   AF-A0A9D5CSV1-F1
#
_cell.length_a   1.000
_cell.length_b   1.000
_cell.length_c   1.000
_cell.angle_alpha   90.00
_cell.angle_beta   90.00
_cell.angle_gamma   90.00
#
_symmetry.space_group_name_H-M   'P 1'
#
loop_
_entity.id
_entity.type
_entity.pdbx_description
1 polymer ?
#
loop_
_entity_poly.entity_id
_entity_poly.type
_entity_poly.pdbx_seq_one_letter_code
_entity_poly.pdbx_strand_id
1 'polypeptide(L)'
;MGEIVFFDVETTVPLGTGKRFWILEFGAILVCPKKLVEVGSYSTLIRPGDLSAVEPRRFSGITRDAVSSAPMFVEVADRVFDMLNGRVWAGHNIQRFDCPRIREAFADIGRPPPEPLGVIDSLSILTQEFGKRAGNLKKS
;
A
#
# COMPACT_ATOMS: atom_id res chain seq x y z
N MET A 1 7.74 1.60 22.29
CA MET A 1 7.14 2.59 21.36
C MET A 1 7.25 1.98 19.98
N GLY A 2 6.12 1.74 19.30
CA GLY A 2 6.14 1.09 17.99
C GLY A 2 6.89 1.94 16.97
N GLU A 3 7.52 1.28 15.99
CA GLU A 3 8.12 1.95 14.83
C GLU A 3 7.04 2.62 13.99
N ILE A 4 7.44 3.60 13.17
CA ILE A 4 6.58 4.16 12.12
C ILE A 4 6.87 3.39 10.84
N VAL A 5 5.84 2.87 10.19
CA VAL A 5 5.94 2.29 8.86
C VAL A 5 5.33 3.24 7.84
N PHE A 6 6.14 3.73 6.92
CA PHE A 6 5.67 4.42 5.73
C PHE A 6 5.38 3.38 4.67
N PHE A 7 4.15 3.30 4.16
CA PHE A 7 3.84 2.36 3.09
C PHE A 7 2.89 2.96 2.05
N ASP A 8 2.95 2.40 0.85
CA ASP A 8 2.11 2.72 -0.29
C ASP A 8 1.83 1.42 -1.07
N VAL A 9 0.66 1.34 -1.70
CA VAL A 9 0.31 0.24 -2.60
C VAL A 9 -0.05 0.76 -3.98
N GLU A 10 0.54 0.13 -4.99
CA GLU A 10 0.07 0.28 -6.36
C GLU A 10 -1.00 -0.78 -6.64
N THR A 11 -2.04 -0.38 -7.35
CA THR A 11 -3.19 -1.26 -7.62
C THR A 11 -3.64 -1.22 -9.07
N THR A 12 -4.40 -2.22 -9.51
CA THR A 12 -5.18 -2.10 -10.76
C THR A 12 -6.21 -0.98 -10.64
N VAL A 13 -6.55 -0.31 -11.74
CA VAL A 13 -7.69 0.61 -11.79
C VAL A 13 -8.94 -0.16 -12.25
N PRO A 14 -9.99 -0.30 -11.43
CA PRO A 14 -11.16 -1.07 -11.82
C PRO A 14 -11.95 -0.36 -12.93
N LEU A 15 -12.20 -1.04 -14.04
CA LEU A 15 -13.07 -0.55 -15.13
C LEU A 15 -14.54 -0.90 -14.83
N GLY A 16 -15.29 0.09 -14.31
CA GLY A 16 -16.73 -0.01 -14.06
C GLY A 16 -17.11 -0.09 -12.57
N THR A 17 -18.37 0.19 -12.27
CA THR A 17 -18.92 0.15 -10.92
C THR A 17 -18.91 -1.28 -10.36
N GLY A 18 -18.44 -1.44 -9.12
CA GLY A 18 -18.44 -2.73 -8.40
C GLY A 18 -17.25 -3.64 -8.68
N LYS A 19 -16.28 -3.24 -9.51
CA LYS A 19 -15.03 -4.00 -9.67
C LYS A 19 -14.05 -3.68 -8.54
N ARG A 20 -13.34 -4.71 -8.08
CA ARG A 20 -12.38 -4.63 -6.98
C ARG A 20 -11.00 -4.17 -7.42
N PHE A 21 -10.22 -3.65 -6.48
CA PHE A 21 -8.80 -3.36 -6.68
C PHE A 21 -7.98 -4.64 -6.45
N TRP A 22 -6.91 -4.81 -7.22
CA TRP A 22 -5.86 -5.78 -6.93
C TRP A 22 -4.58 -5.04 -6.60
N ILE A 23 -3.90 -5.42 -5.52
CA ILE A 23 -2.55 -4.93 -5.23
C ILE A 23 -1.58 -5.52 -6.25
N LEU A 24 -0.78 -4.65 -6.86
CA LEU A 24 0.24 -4.98 -7.85
C LEU A 24 1.65 -4.73 -7.32
N GLU A 25 1.80 -3.84 -6.34
CA GLU A 25 3.03 -3.62 -5.60
C GLU A 25 2.69 -3.24 -4.16
N PHE A 26 3.51 -3.74 -3.23
CA PHE A 26 3.54 -3.27 -1.85
C PHE A 26 4.93 -2.73 -1.57
N GLY A 27 5.03 -1.49 -1.10
CA GLY A 27 6.28 -0.87 -0.65
C GLY A 27 6.14 -0.35 0.77
N ALA A 28 7.13 -0.64 1.63
CA ALA A 28 7.16 -0.17 3.01
C ALA A 28 8.58 0.14 3.50
N ILE A 29 8.69 1.19 4.33
CA ILE A 29 9.92 1.63 5.01
C ILE A 29 9.63 1.77 6.50
N LEU A 30 10.42 1.11 7.33
CA LEU A 30 10.41 1.24 8.78
C LEU A 30 11.33 2.38 9.21
N VAL A 31 10.80 3.26 10.05
CA VAL A 31 11.52 4.43 10.57
C VAL A 31 11.54 4.37 12.10
N CYS A 32 12.73 4.54 12.67
CA CYS A 32 12.88 4.71 14.11
C CYS A 32 12.37 6.10 14.52
N PRO A 33 11.29 6.23 15.33
CA PRO A 33 10.73 7.54 15.66
C PRO A 33 11.65 8.41 16.53
N LYS A 34 12.65 7.82 17.19
CA LYS A 34 13.62 8.57 18.01
C LYS A 34 14.81 9.09 17.21
N LYS A 35 15.28 8.31 16.24
CA LYS A 35 16.48 8.62 15.45
C LYS A 35 16.15 9.24 14.10
N LEU A 36 14.90 9.11 13.63
CA LEU A 36 14.43 9.59 12.33
C LEU A 36 15.25 9.04 11.16
N VAL A 37 15.63 7.77 11.25
CA VAL A 37 16.36 7.04 10.21
C VAL A 37 15.59 5.80 9.81
N GLU A 38 15.75 5.40 8.55
CA GLU A 38 15.34 4.08 8.07
C GLU A 38 16.05 2.98 8.86
N VAL A 39 15.29 1.99 9.30
CA VAL A 39 15.81 0.80 10.00
C VAL A 39 15.45 -0.50 9.28
N GLY A 40 14.70 -0.41 8.19
CA GLY A 40 14.38 -1.51 7.32
C GLY A 40 13.42 -1.10 6.22
N SER A 41 13.38 -1.87 5.15
CA SER A 41 12.46 -1.68 4.05
C SER A 41 12.09 -3.01 3.42
N TYR A 42 10.95 -3.02 2.74
CA TYR A 42 10.47 -4.16 1.97
C TYR A 42 9.65 -3.64 0.80
N SER A 43 9.95 -4.11 -0.41
CA SER A 43 9.12 -3.89 -1.59
C SER A 43 8.98 -5.17 -2.37
N THR A 44 7.81 -5.40 -2.95
CA THR A 44 7.55 -6.56 -3.79
C THR A 44 6.43 -6.28 -4.79
N LEU A 45 6.58 -6.77 -6.02
CA LEU A 45 5.47 -6.90 -6.95
C LEU A 45 4.56 -8.04 -6.49
N ILE A 46 3.27 -7.91 -6.76
CA ILE A 46 2.26 -8.88 -6.38
C ILE A 46 1.46 -9.25 -7.61
N ARG A 47 1.36 -10.55 -7.88
CA ARG A 47 0.54 -11.09 -8.95
C ARG A 47 -0.94 -11.00 -8.56
N PRO A 48 -1.78 -10.32 -9.35
CA PRO A 48 -3.22 -10.32 -9.13
C PRO A 48 -3.82 -11.69 -9.48
N GLY A 49 -4.94 -12.04 -8.85
CA GLY A 49 -5.69 -13.25 -9.19
C GLY A 49 -6.33 -13.19 -10.58
N ASP A 50 -6.53 -11.98 -11.12
CA ASP A 50 -6.93 -11.76 -12.51
C ASP A 50 -5.88 -10.88 -13.24
N LEU A 51 -5.02 -11.52 -14.03
CA LEU A 51 -4.01 -10.83 -14.85
C LEU A 51 -4.62 -9.95 -15.95
N SER A 52 -5.87 -10.20 -16.36
CA SER A 52 -6.54 -9.38 -17.37
C SER A 52 -6.89 -7.99 -16.85
N ALA A 53 -7.01 -7.83 -15.52
CA ALA A 53 -7.23 -6.55 -14.84
C ALA A 53 -6.00 -5.62 -14.88
N VAL A 54 -4.84 -6.13 -15.27
CA VAL A 54 -3.62 -5.31 -15.44
C VAL A 54 -3.65 -4.67 -16.83
N GLU A 55 -3.81 -3.36 -16.86
CA GLU A 55 -3.83 -2.60 -18.11
C GLU A 55 -2.45 -2.58 -18.79
N PRO A 56 -2.39 -2.61 -20.14
CA PRO A 56 -1.11 -2.67 -20.86
C PRO A 56 -0.24 -1.40 -20.75
N ARG A 57 -0.84 -0.24 -20.47
CA ARG A 57 -0.15 1.05 -20.39
C ARG A 57 -0.53 1.76 -19.10
N ARG A 58 0.28 1.61 -18.05
CA ARG A 58 0.09 2.27 -16.75
C ARG A 58 1.14 3.35 -16.53
N PHE A 59 0.74 4.43 -15.87
CA PHE A 59 1.66 5.48 -15.42
C PHE A 59 2.66 4.98 -14.37
N SER A 60 2.31 3.94 -13.60
CA SER A 60 3.19 3.37 -12.57
C SER A 60 4.39 2.59 -13.12
N GLY A 61 4.45 2.30 -14.43
CA GLY A 61 5.53 1.51 -15.03
C GLY A 61 5.44 -0.01 -14.77
N ILE A 62 4.51 -0.46 -13.93
CA ILE A 62 4.28 -1.90 -13.66
C ILE A 62 3.62 -2.56 -14.87
N THR A 63 4.32 -3.49 -15.52
CA THR A 63 3.83 -4.22 -16.70
C THR A 63 3.13 -5.52 -16.31
N ARG A 64 2.22 -5.98 -17.18
CA ARG A 64 1.57 -7.30 -17.03
C ARG A 64 2.58 -8.44 -16.93
N ASP A 65 3.65 -8.38 -17.72
CA ASP A 65 4.69 -9.41 -17.72
C ASP A 65 5.44 -9.43 -16.39
N ALA A 66 5.78 -8.26 -15.83
CA ALA A 66 6.47 -8.16 -14.55
C ALA A 66 5.65 -8.76 -13.39
N VAL A 67 4.33 -8.55 -13.36
CA VAL A 67 3.47 -9.12 -12.30
C VAL A 67 3.05 -10.57 -12.59
N SER A 68 3.24 -11.07 -13.82
CA SER A 68 2.89 -12.46 -14.16
C SER A 68 3.80 -13.48 -13.49
N SER A 69 5.07 -13.12 -13.27
CA SER A 69 6.09 -13.91 -12.58
C SER A 69 6.25 -13.55 -11.10
N ALA A 70 5.52 -12.55 -10.62
CA ALA A 70 5.54 -12.12 -9.22
C ALA A 70 4.80 -13.13 -8.30
N PRO A 71 5.11 -13.15 -7.00
CA PRO A 71 4.36 -13.95 -6.03
C PRO A 71 2.91 -13.46 -5.90
N MET A 72 1.99 -14.36 -5.57
CA MET A 72 0.64 -14.02 -5.14
C MET A 72 0.66 -13.40 -3.74
N PHE A 73 -0.39 -12.65 -3.39
CA PHE A 73 -0.48 -12.00 -2.08
C PHE A 73 -0.34 -12.98 -0.90
N VAL A 74 -0.91 -14.18 -1.00
CA VAL A 74 -0.81 -15.22 0.05
C VAL A 74 0.64 -15.61 0.36
N GLU A 75 1.53 -15.54 -0.63
CA GLU A 75 2.93 -15.93 -0.50
C GLU A 75 3.77 -14.84 0.19
N VAL A 76 3.31 -13.58 0.16
CA VAL A 76 3.98 -12.44 0.81
C VAL A 76 3.26 -11.94 2.07
N ALA A 77 2.08 -12.47 2.37
CA ALA A 77 1.20 -11.99 3.43
C ALA A 77 1.86 -11.97 4.82
N ASP A 78 2.70 -12.97 5.14
CA ASP A 78 3.43 -12.99 6.41
C ASP A 78 4.40 -11.81 6.52
N ARG A 79 5.16 -11.56 5.45
CA ARG A 79 6.13 -10.45 5.43
C ARG A 79 5.43 -9.09 5.49
N VAL A 80 4.31 -8.93 4.78
CA VAL A 80 3.48 -7.73 4.85
C VAL A 80 2.91 -7.53 6.26
N PHE A 81 2.41 -8.60 6.88
CA PHE A 81 1.89 -8.55 8.25
C PHE A 81 2.98 -8.12 9.24
N ASP A 82 4.17 -8.73 9.15
CA ASP A 82 5.30 -8.41 10.02
C ASP A 82 5.79 -6.98 9.86
N MET A 83 5.68 -6.39 8.66
CA MET A 83 6.02 -4.98 8.41
C MET A 83 4.99 -4.02 9.00
N LEU A 84 3.71 -4.39 9.05
CA LEU A 84 2.62 -3.46 9.36
C LEU A 84 2.08 -3.60 10.78
N ASN A 85 1.94 -4.82 11.29
CA ASN A 85 1.20 -5.07 12.52
C ASN A 85 1.86 -4.41 13.73
N GLY A 86 1.06 -3.79 14.61
CA GLY A 86 1.54 -3.19 15.85
C GLY A 86 2.45 -1.96 15.65
N ARG A 87 2.36 -1.28 14.50
CA ARG A 87 3.14 -0.07 14.18
C ARG A 87 2.25 1.13 13.86
N VAL A 88 2.82 2.33 13.89
CA VAL A 88 2.13 3.52 13.39
C VAL A 88 2.23 3.52 11.87
N TRP A 89 1.09 3.56 11.19
CA TRP A 89 1.04 3.59 9.73
C TRP A 89 1.12 5.02 9.23
N ALA A 90 1.95 5.27 8.23
CA ALA A 90 2.13 6.59 7.64
C ALA A 90 2.08 6.51 6.11
N GLY A 91 1.43 7.47 5.46
CA GLY A 91 1.37 7.55 4.01
C GLY A 91 0.57 8.75 3.53
N HIS A 92 0.21 8.77 2.25
CA HIS A 92 -0.52 9.87 1.63
C HIS A 92 -1.88 9.40 1.13
N ASN A 93 -2.98 9.93 1.69
CA ASN A 93 -4.35 9.44 1.47
C ASN A 93 -4.54 7.97 1.92
N ILE A 94 -3.69 7.52 2.84
CA ILE A 94 -3.56 6.12 3.22
C ILE A 94 -4.82 5.57 3.87
N GLN A 95 -5.56 6.41 4.62
CA GLN A 95 -6.79 5.98 5.27
C GLN A 95 -7.89 5.61 4.27
N ARG A 96 -7.95 6.32 3.14
CA ARG A 96 -8.99 6.12 2.12
C ARG A 96 -8.58 5.13 1.05
N PHE A 97 -7.28 4.96 0.82
CA PHE A 97 -6.79 4.17 -0.30
C PHE A 97 -6.09 2.89 0.15
N ASP A 98 -4.89 2.98 0.72
CA ASP A 98 -4.02 1.84 0.95
C ASP A 98 -4.51 0.95 2.11
N CYS A 99 -4.99 1.54 3.22
CA CYS A 99 -5.48 0.80 4.38
C CYS A 99 -6.63 -0.18 4.01
N PRO A 100 -7.68 0.24 3.29
CA PRO A 100 -8.69 -0.69 2.78
C PRO A 100 -8.12 -1.80 1.89
N ARG A 101 -7.14 -1.50 1.03
CA ARG A 101 -6.55 -2.48 0.09
C ARG A 101 -5.81 -3.59 0.83
N ILE A 102 -5.05 -3.24 1.86
CA ILE A 102 -4.42 -4.22 2.74
C ILE A 102 -5.49 -5.09 3.41
N ARG A 103 -6.53 -4.48 3.99
CA ARG A 103 -7.61 -5.24 4.66
C ARG A 103 -8.34 -6.18 3.71
N GLU A 104 -8.68 -5.72 2.51
CA GLU A 104 -9.31 -6.52 1.44
C GLU A 104 -8.41 -7.70 1.03
N ALA A 105 -7.10 -7.47 0.83
CA ALA A 105 -6.17 -8.51 0.42
C ALA A 105 -5.99 -9.61 1.48
N PHE A 106 -5.98 -9.26 2.77
CA PHE A 106 -5.96 -10.25 3.86
C PHE A 106 -7.29 -11.01 3.98
N ALA A 107 -8.43 -10.31 3.80
CA ALA A 107 -9.74 -10.94 3.80
C ALA A 107 -9.88 -11.97 2.66
N ASP A 108 -9.37 -11.67 1.47
CA ASP A 108 -9.39 -12.56 0.30
C ASP A 108 -8.70 -13.91 0.54
N ILE A 109 -7.66 -13.92 1.37
CA ILE A 109 -6.92 -15.13 1.72
C ILE A 109 -7.39 -15.74 3.06
N GLY A 110 -8.51 -15.26 3.60
CA GLY A 110 -9.12 -15.77 4.84
C GLY A 110 -8.30 -15.50 6.09
N ARG A 111 -7.47 -14.44 6.12
CA ARG A 111 -6.60 -14.10 7.25
C ARG A 111 -7.00 -12.78 7.91
N PRO A 112 -6.81 -12.62 9.23
CA PRO A 112 -6.98 -11.33 9.87
C PRO A 112 -5.92 -10.33 9.35
N PRO A 113 -6.30 -9.07 9.07
CA PRO A 113 -5.35 -8.06 8.63
C PRO A 113 -4.45 -7.58 9.78
N PRO A 114 -3.30 -6.97 9.48
CA PRO A 114 -2.48 -6.29 10.48
C PRO A 114 -3.23 -5.08 11.05
N GLU A 115 -3.04 -4.77 12.33
CA GLU A 115 -3.67 -3.63 12.99
C GLU A 115 -2.63 -2.55 13.35
N PRO A 116 -2.90 -1.26 13.03
CA PRO A 116 -2.02 -0.15 13.40
C PRO A 116 -2.20 0.26 14.86
N LEU A 117 -1.13 0.80 15.46
CA LEU A 117 -1.22 1.57 16.71
C LEU A 117 -1.81 2.96 16.51
N GLY A 118 -1.75 3.47 15.29
CA GLY A 118 -2.25 4.78 14.88
C GLY A 118 -1.97 5.02 13.40
N VAL A 119 -2.62 6.01 12.80
CA VAL A 119 -2.47 6.32 11.37
C VAL A 119 -2.15 7.80 11.18
N ILE A 120 -1.09 8.08 10.43
CA ILE A 120 -0.66 9.40 9.97
C ILE A 120 -1.00 9.49 8.49
N ASP A 121 -2.10 10.17 8.17
CA ASP A 121 -2.48 10.47 6.79
C ASP A 121 -1.99 11.88 6.42
N SER A 122 -0.91 11.93 5.64
CA SER A 122 -0.32 13.21 5.25
C SER A 122 -1.26 14.05 4.38
N LEU A 123 -2.17 13.46 3.60
CA LEU A 123 -3.13 14.25 2.83
C LEU A 123 -4.10 14.97 3.78
N SER A 124 -4.63 14.26 4.77
CA SER A 124 -5.53 14.83 5.78
C SER A 124 -4.87 15.96 6.56
N ILE A 125 -3.60 15.77 6.98
CA ILE A 125 -2.82 16.78 7.72
C ILE A 125 -2.55 18.00 6.84
N LEU A 126 -2.05 17.79 5.63
CA LEU A 126 -1.64 18.89 4.75
C LEU A 126 -2.82 19.65 4.16
N THR A 127 -4.00 19.02 4.03
CA THR A 127 -5.21 19.70 3.55
C THR A 127 -5.68 20.78 4.53
N GLN A 128 -5.44 20.62 5.83
CA GLN A 128 -5.78 21.64 6.83
C GLN A 128 -4.99 22.93 6.61
N GLU A 129 -3.71 22.81 6.24
CA GLU A 129 -2.80 23.96 6.05
C GLU A 129 -2.81 24.50 4.61
N PHE A 130 -2.89 23.62 3.61
CA PHE A 130 -2.65 23.96 2.20
C PHE A 130 -3.89 23.79 1.30
N GLY A 131 -5.01 23.34 1.84
CA GLY A 131 -6.25 23.12 1.09
C GLY A 131 -6.06 22.18 -0.10
N LYS A 132 -6.63 22.55 -1.26
CA LYS A 132 -6.59 21.73 -2.49
C LYS A 132 -5.18 21.42 -3.01
N ARG A 133 -4.16 22.20 -2.61
CA ARG A 133 -2.77 21.99 -3.05
C ARG A 133 -2.13 20.75 -2.45
N ALA A 134 -2.68 20.20 -1.36
CA ALA A 134 -2.14 19.03 -0.69
C ALA A 134 -2.15 17.75 -1.55
N GLY A 135 -3.09 17.63 -2.50
CA GLY A 135 -3.23 16.44 -3.36
C GLY A 135 -2.15 16.27 -4.44
N ASN A 136 -1.40 17.34 -4.75
CA ASN A 136 -0.38 17.32 -5.82
C ASN A 136 1.02 16.95 -5.33
N LEU A 137 1.13 16.42 -4.11
CA LEU A 137 2.43 16.07 -3.51
C LEU A 137 2.94 14.69 -3.91
N LYS A 138 2.10 13.83 -4.52
CA LYS A 138 2.60 12.70 -5.33
C LYS A 138 3.20 13.30 -6.60
N LYS A 139 4.53 13.36 -6.67
CA LYS A 139 5.24 13.81 -7.88
C LYS A 139 4.77 12.99 -9.08
N SER A 140 4.48 13.72 -10.16
CA SER A 140 4.44 13.28 -11.55
C SER A 140 5.57 12.33 -11.93
#